data_AF-A0A935UJP3-F1
#
_entry.id   AF-A0A935UJP3-F1
#
_cell.length_a   1.000
_cell.length_b   1.000
_cell.length_c   1.000
_cell.angle_alpha   90.00
_cell.angle_beta   90.00
_cell.angle_gamma   90.00
#
_symmetry.space_group_name_H-M   'P 1'
#
loop_
_entity.id
_entity.type
_entity.pdbx_description
1 polymer ?
#
loop_
_entity_poly.entity_id
_entity_poly.type
_entity_poly.pdbx_seq_one_letter_code
_entity_poly.pdbx_strand_id
1 'polypeptide(L)'
;MPNYLKLLVLSILFVSCNKDNNNTPAPDVPGTITVTSPSAIAIYTNGNTLKVEGEMTDNNGLSTARVEIRNKTTTALLYQQSSTTGSVSFYRFLWNWTITGITTTTIATVKIVARDKQSNEISREIDVTLDN
;
A
#
# COMPACT_ATOMS: atom_id res chain seq x y z
N MET A 1 74.68 2.85 21.96
CA MET A 1 73.73 2.87 20.82
C MET A 1 73.14 1.46 20.66
N PRO A 2 71.88 1.33 20.25
CA PRO A 2 70.83 0.63 21.01
C PRO A 2 70.69 -0.88 20.74
N ASN A 3 70.12 -1.54 21.75
CA ASN A 3 69.82 -2.96 21.84
C ASN A 3 68.48 -3.25 21.14
N TYR A 4 68.47 -4.11 20.12
CA TYR A 4 67.26 -4.49 19.39
C TYR A 4 66.57 -5.68 20.08
N LEU A 5 65.59 -5.39 20.94
CA LEU A 5 64.63 -6.38 21.42
C LEU A 5 63.27 -6.10 20.79
N LYS A 6 62.92 -6.82 19.73
CA LYS A 6 61.53 -6.94 19.24
C LYS A 6 61.32 -8.31 18.59
N LEU A 7 60.71 -9.22 19.33
CA LEU A 7 59.85 -10.24 18.73
C LEU A 7 58.77 -10.63 19.74
N LEU A 8 57.65 -9.92 19.67
CA LEU A 8 56.41 -10.33 20.33
C LEU A 8 55.48 -10.81 19.22
N VAL A 9 55.41 -12.12 19.03
CA VAL A 9 54.41 -12.77 18.18
C VAL A 9 53.10 -12.74 18.94
N LEU A 10 52.23 -11.79 18.59
CA LEU A 10 50.86 -11.72 19.12
C LEU A 10 49.95 -12.53 18.19
N SER A 11 49.71 -13.78 18.55
CA SER A 11 48.73 -14.65 17.91
C SER A 11 47.32 -14.15 18.22
N ILE A 12 46.72 -13.42 17.29
CA ILE A 12 45.32 -13.00 17.38
C ILE A 12 44.46 -14.22 17.00
N LEU A 13 43.81 -14.81 17.99
CA LEU A 13 42.81 -15.85 17.80
C LEU A 13 41.60 -15.24 17.09
N PHE A 14 41.32 -15.68 15.86
CA PHE A 14 40.07 -15.41 15.18
C PHE A 14 38.95 -16.17 15.89
N VAL A 15 38.20 -15.49 16.75
CA VAL A 15 36.85 -15.93 17.14
C VAL A 15 35.87 -15.11 16.32
N SER A 16 35.70 -15.48 15.04
CA SER A 16 34.50 -15.12 14.29
C SER A 16 33.37 -15.99 14.80
N CYS A 17 32.64 -15.48 15.78
CA CYS A 17 31.39 -16.08 16.20
C CYS A 17 30.37 -15.79 15.09
N ASN A 18 30.20 -16.72 14.14
CA ASN A 18 29.04 -16.70 13.25
C ASN A 18 27.82 -16.99 14.13
N LYS A 19 27.16 -15.92 14.54
CA LYS A 19 25.81 -16.01 15.07
C LYS A 19 24.91 -16.22 13.86
N ASP A 20 24.83 -17.48 13.41
CA ASP A 20 23.82 -17.93 12.46
C ASP A 20 22.46 -17.86 13.15
N ASN A 21 21.97 -16.63 13.32
CA ASN A 21 20.56 -16.40 13.51
C ASN A 21 19.92 -16.63 12.14
N ASN A 22 19.53 -17.88 11.91
CA ASN A 22 18.69 -18.32 10.80
C ASN A 22 17.26 -17.73 10.91
N ASN A 23 17.15 -16.43 11.20
CA ASN A 23 15.95 -15.63 11.05
C ASN A 23 16.00 -15.01 9.65
N THR A 24 15.97 -15.84 8.63
CA THR A 24 15.53 -15.36 7.33
C THR A 24 14.09 -14.88 7.50
N PRO A 25 13.77 -13.61 7.18
CA PRO A 25 12.40 -13.14 7.19
C PRO A 25 11.54 -14.06 6.31
N ALA A 26 10.27 -14.23 6.67
CA ALA A 26 9.34 -14.93 5.81
C ALA A 26 9.37 -14.29 4.40
N PRO A 27 9.34 -15.10 3.33
CA PRO A 27 9.32 -14.56 1.98
C PRO A 27 8.16 -13.58 1.79
N ASP A 28 8.42 -12.52 1.04
CA ASP A 28 7.39 -11.58 0.64
C ASP A 28 6.37 -12.23 -0.30
N VAL A 29 5.10 -12.01 -0.02
CA VAL A 29 3.98 -12.49 -0.83
C VAL A 29 3.11 -11.28 -1.14
N PRO A 30 2.73 -11.04 -2.40
CA PRO A 30 1.85 -9.93 -2.74
C PRO A 30 0.59 -9.94 -1.88
N GLY A 31 0.29 -8.81 -1.25
CA GLY A 31 -0.93 -8.65 -0.49
C GLY A 31 -2.20 -8.80 -1.34
N THR A 32 -3.35 -8.65 -0.69
CA THR A 32 -4.66 -8.68 -1.34
C THR A 32 -5.46 -7.42 -1.04
N ILE A 33 -6.36 -7.05 -1.96
CA ILE A 33 -7.38 -6.00 -1.76
C ILE A 33 -8.73 -6.61 -2.14
N THR A 34 -9.65 -6.65 -1.18
CA THR A 34 -11.05 -7.01 -1.37
C THR A 34 -11.89 -5.77 -1.20
N VAL A 35 -12.70 -5.45 -2.22
CA VAL A 35 -13.60 -4.30 -2.18
C VAL A 35 -15.04 -4.81 -2.09
N THR A 36 -15.79 -4.32 -1.09
CA THR A 36 -17.20 -4.67 -0.87
C THR A 36 -18.13 -3.58 -1.39
N SER A 37 -17.66 -2.34 -1.50
CA SER A 37 -18.35 -1.21 -2.12
C SER A 37 -17.33 -0.30 -2.80
N PRO A 38 -17.63 0.27 -3.99
CA PRO A 38 -18.84 0.09 -4.78
C PRO A 38 -18.91 -1.29 -5.44
N SER A 39 -20.11 -1.73 -5.84
CA SER A 39 -20.22 -2.80 -6.83
C SER A 39 -19.75 -2.28 -8.18
N ALA A 40 -19.26 -3.17 -9.04
CA ALA A 40 -19.07 -2.82 -10.45
C ALA A 40 -20.37 -2.23 -11.01
N ILE A 41 -20.26 -1.31 -11.98
CA ILE A 41 -21.37 -0.67 -12.70
C ILE A 41 -22.37 0.11 -11.81
N ALA A 42 -22.02 0.39 -10.56
CA ALA A 42 -22.84 1.25 -9.69
C ALA A 42 -22.99 2.66 -10.30
N ILE A 43 -24.18 3.23 -10.17
CA ILE A 43 -24.51 4.58 -10.66
C ILE A 43 -24.69 5.51 -9.47
N TYR A 44 -24.04 6.68 -9.50
CA TYR A 44 -24.15 7.72 -8.50
C TYR A 44 -24.50 9.05 -9.14
N THR A 45 -25.60 9.66 -8.71
CA THR A 45 -26.02 11.01 -9.12
C THR A 45 -25.48 12.08 -8.18
N ASN A 46 -25.53 13.36 -8.59
CA ASN A 46 -25.19 14.48 -7.72
C ASN A 46 -26.00 14.41 -6.39
N GLY A 47 -25.32 14.60 -5.27
CA GLY A 47 -25.88 14.49 -3.92
C GLY A 47 -25.77 13.10 -3.29
N ASN A 48 -25.55 12.04 -4.08
CA ASN A 48 -25.34 10.69 -3.53
C ASN A 48 -23.98 10.56 -2.84
N THR A 49 -23.92 9.68 -1.85
CA THR A 49 -22.65 9.26 -1.25
C THR A 49 -22.05 8.11 -2.04
N LEU A 50 -20.88 8.34 -2.65
CA LEU A 50 -19.99 7.28 -3.12
C LEU A 50 -19.20 6.74 -1.92
N LYS A 51 -19.50 5.50 -1.55
CA LYS A 51 -18.80 4.76 -0.50
C LYS A 51 -17.81 3.77 -1.12
N VAL A 52 -16.55 3.90 -0.76
CA VAL A 52 -15.49 2.93 -1.07
C VAL A 52 -15.08 2.21 0.21
N GLU A 53 -15.37 0.92 0.28
CA GLU A 53 -15.25 0.10 1.48
C GLU A 53 -14.68 -1.28 1.14
N GLY A 54 -13.87 -1.81 2.06
CA GLY A 54 -13.30 -3.14 1.93
C GLY A 54 -12.18 -3.39 2.91
N GLU A 55 -11.35 -4.37 2.56
CA GLU A 55 -10.22 -4.82 3.37
C GLU A 55 -9.01 -5.14 2.50
N MET A 56 -7.84 -5.09 3.12
CA MET A 56 -6.57 -5.43 2.50
C MET A 56 -5.72 -6.23 3.48
N THR A 57 -4.91 -7.14 2.95
CA THR A 57 -4.04 -8.02 3.73
C THR A 57 -2.64 -8.06 3.15
N ASP A 58 -1.63 -8.18 3.99
CA ASP A 58 -0.24 -8.35 3.56
C ASP A 58 0.59 -9.03 4.66
N ASN A 59 1.50 -9.95 4.31
CA ASN A 59 2.29 -10.68 5.30
C ASN A 59 3.52 -9.90 5.81
N ASN A 60 3.96 -8.87 5.08
CA ASN A 60 5.06 -7.98 5.46
C ASN A 60 4.60 -6.67 6.12
N GLY A 61 3.30 -6.45 6.15
CA GLY A 61 2.67 -5.35 6.84
C GLY A 61 2.42 -4.20 5.87
N LEU A 62 1.16 -3.82 5.77
CA LEU A 62 0.67 -2.67 5.05
C LEU A 62 1.24 -1.41 5.71
N SER A 63 1.73 -0.48 4.91
CA SER A 63 2.23 0.84 5.34
C SER A 63 1.23 1.96 5.02
N THR A 64 0.67 1.93 3.81
CA THR A 64 -0.31 2.93 3.36
C THR A 64 -1.43 2.32 2.52
N ALA A 65 -2.60 2.95 2.61
CA ALA A 65 -3.76 2.71 1.76
C ALA A 65 -4.13 4.02 1.07
N ARG A 66 -4.36 3.99 -0.25
CA ARG A 66 -4.85 5.16 -0.99
C ARG A 66 -5.96 4.77 -1.95
N VAL A 67 -6.77 5.75 -2.29
CA VAL A 67 -7.81 5.67 -3.30
C VAL A 67 -7.76 6.90 -4.17
N GLU A 68 -7.86 6.68 -5.47
CA GLU A 68 -8.03 7.72 -6.47
C GLU A 68 -9.27 7.39 -7.30
N ILE A 69 -10.15 8.37 -7.49
CA ILE A 69 -11.31 8.26 -8.35
C ILE A 69 -11.08 9.23 -9.50
N ARG A 70 -10.94 8.69 -10.71
CA ARG A 70 -10.60 9.45 -11.91
C ARG A 70 -11.65 9.27 -12.98
N ASN A 71 -11.92 10.32 -13.74
CA ASN A 71 -12.65 10.18 -15.00
C ASN A 71 -11.87 9.22 -15.90
N LYS A 72 -12.52 8.14 -16.36
CA LYS A 72 -11.87 7.06 -17.12
C LYS A 72 -11.38 7.53 -18.49
N THR A 73 -12.06 8.50 -19.10
CA THR A 73 -11.73 9.02 -20.43
C THR A 73 -10.67 10.13 -20.35
N THR A 74 -10.85 11.11 -19.46
CA THR A 74 -9.96 12.28 -19.39
C THR A 74 -8.81 12.12 -18.42
N THR A 75 -8.82 11.06 -17.60
CA THR A 75 -7.89 10.81 -16.47
C THR A 75 -7.92 11.86 -15.36
N ALA A 76 -8.84 12.83 -15.45
CA ALA A 76 -9.00 13.90 -14.48
C ALA A 76 -9.30 13.32 -13.09
N LEU A 77 -8.56 13.80 -12.08
CA LEU A 77 -8.79 13.42 -10.70
C LEU A 77 -10.08 14.07 -10.20
N LEU A 78 -11.00 13.25 -9.70
CA LEU A 78 -12.28 13.69 -9.16
C LEU A 78 -12.23 13.69 -7.63
N TYR A 79 -11.74 12.58 -7.05
CA TYR A 79 -11.61 12.42 -5.61
C TYR A 79 -10.34 11.64 -5.27
N GLN A 80 -9.79 11.88 -4.09
CA GLN A 80 -8.69 11.08 -3.55
C GLN A 80 -8.72 11.07 -2.03
N GLN A 81 -8.17 10.00 -1.44
CA GLN A 81 -7.86 9.94 -0.03
C GLN A 81 -6.68 8.99 0.19
N SER A 82 -5.91 9.22 1.26
CA SER A 82 -4.85 8.34 1.71
C SER A 82 -4.90 8.15 3.22
N SER A 83 -4.33 7.06 3.70
CA SER A 83 -4.24 6.73 5.11
C SER A 83 -2.98 5.92 5.38
N THR A 84 -2.31 6.20 6.50
CA THR A 84 -1.32 5.28 7.05
C THR A 84 -2.06 4.15 7.75
N THR A 85 -1.57 2.92 7.59
CA THR A 85 -2.22 1.73 8.15
C THR A 85 -1.58 1.30 9.48
N GLY A 86 -0.46 1.91 9.86
CA GLY A 86 0.23 1.58 11.10
C GLY A 86 0.99 0.26 11.05
N SER A 87 1.43 -0.17 9.85
CA SER A 87 2.36 -1.31 9.73
C SER A 87 1.74 -2.68 10.10
N VAL A 88 0.46 -2.87 9.76
CA VAL A 88 -0.40 -4.01 10.12
C VAL A 88 -0.57 -5.02 8.97
N SER A 89 -0.84 -6.28 9.29
CA SER A 89 -1.10 -7.32 8.27
C SER A 89 -2.52 -7.33 7.71
N PHE A 90 -3.44 -6.60 8.35
CA PHE A 90 -4.84 -6.49 7.97
C PHE A 90 -5.33 -5.06 8.19
N TYR A 91 -5.99 -4.47 7.19
CA TYR A 91 -6.55 -3.11 7.30
C TYR A 91 -7.92 -3.04 6.63
N ARG A 92 -8.89 -2.48 7.35
CA ARG A 92 -10.22 -2.12 6.81
C ARG A 92 -10.22 -0.67 6.41
N PHE A 93 -10.74 -0.37 5.23
CA PHE A 93 -10.91 0.99 4.73
C PHE A 93 -12.38 1.33 4.53
N LEU A 94 -12.72 2.59 4.79
CA LEU A 94 -14.02 3.17 4.53
C LEU A 94 -13.82 4.65 4.18
N TRP A 95 -14.11 5.01 2.93
CA TRP A 95 -14.02 6.37 2.43
C TRP A 95 -15.35 6.78 1.79
N ASN A 96 -15.80 8.00 2.07
CA ASN A 96 -17.09 8.51 1.63
C ASN A 96 -16.92 9.88 0.98
N TRP A 97 -17.53 10.07 -0.19
CA TRP A 97 -17.63 11.36 -0.86
C TRP A 97 -19.06 11.64 -1.27
N THR A 98 -19.50 12.87 -1.14
CA THR A 98 -20.72 13.35 -1.79
C THR A 98 -20.38 13.69 -3.24
N ILE A 99 -21.08 13.07 -4.19
CA ILE A 99 -20.91 13.36 -5.62
C ILE A 99 -21.48 14.74 -5.92
N THR A 100 -20.70 15.57 -6.60
CA THR A 100 -21.09 16.95 -6.93
C THR A 100 -20.44 17.39 -8.24
N GLY A 101 -21.11 18.25 -8.99
CA GLY A 101 -20.53 18.90 -10.18
C GLY A 101 -20.46 18.01 -11.42
N ILE A 102 -21.19 16.90 -11.44
CA ILE A 102 -21.32 16.05 -12.63
C ILE A 102 -22.36 16.69 -13.56
N THR A 103 -21.93 17.14 -14.73
CA THR A 103 -22.80 17.78 -15.73
C THR A 103 -23.16 16.85 -16.89
N THR A 104 -22.31 15.84 -17.13
CA THR A 104 -22.51 14.80 -18.14
C THR A 104 -22.17 13.44 -17.57
N THR A 105 -22.90 12.40 -17.97
CA THR A 105 -22.64 11.01 -17.59
C THR A 105 -21.16 10.67 -17.83
N THR A 106 -20.49 10.25 -16.78
CA THR A 106 -19.04 10.03 -16.73
C THR A 106 -18.75 8.66 -16.16
N ILE A 107 -18.00 7.83 -16.88
CA ILE A 107 -17.42 6.61 -16.29
C ILE A 107 -16.20 7.03 -15.48
N ALA A 108 -16.18 6.68 -14.21
CA ALA A 108 -15.05 6.93 -13.32
C ALA A 108 -14.42 5.60 -12.86
N THR A 109 -13.10 5.56 -12.82
CA THR A 109 -12.34 4.43 -12.29
C THR A 109 -11.96 4.73 -10.85
N VAL A 110 -12.43 3.88 -9.93
CA VAL A 110 -12.03 3.85 -8.52
C VAL A 110 -10.81 2.93 -8.40
N LYS A 111 -9.63 3.51 -8.18
CA LYS A 111 -8.37 2.79 -8.00
C LYS A 111 -7.96 2.81 -6.53
N ILE A 112 -7.98 1.63 -5.90
CA ILE A 112 -7.47 1.43 -4.54
C ILE A 112 -6.05 0.89 -4.66
N VAL A 113 -5.12 1.44 -3.89
CA VAL A 113 -3.74 0.97 -3.83
C VAL A 113 -3.34 0.73 -2.38
N ALA A 114 -2.74 -0.42 -2.13
CA ALA A 114 -2.05 -0.72 -0.89
C ALA A 114 -0.55 -0.76 -1.15
N ARG A 115 0.22 -0.19 -0.23
CA ARG A 115 1.69 -0.26 -0.22
C ARG A 115 2.15 -0.90 1.08
N ASP A 116 3.04 -1.87 1.00
CA ASP A 116 3.65 -2.52 2.18
C ASP A 116 4.85 -1.71 2.74
N LYS A 117 5.53 -2.25 3.76
CA LYS A 117 6.76 -1.65 4.32
C LYS A 117 7.97 -1.70 3.39
N GLN A 118 7.99 -2.64 2.45
CA GLN A 118 9.08 -2.83 1.48
C GLN A 118 8.87 -1.96 0.23
N SER A 119 7.80 -1.16 0.21
CA SER A 119 7.38 -0.30 -0.88
C SER A 119 6.82 -1.04 -2.11
N ASN A 120 6.47 -2.32 -1.96
CA ASN A 120 5.69 -3.03 -2.97
C ASN A 120 4.26 -2.49 -2.99
N GLU A 121 3.68 -2.42 -4.18
CA GLU A 121 2.30 -1.95 -4.36
C GLU A 121 1.44 -3.02 -5.04
N ILE A 122 0.20 -3.11 -4.56
CA ILE A 122 -0.88 -3.82 -5.23
C ILE A 122 -2.04 -2.84 -5.44
N SER A 123 -2.82 -3.05 -6.49
CA SER A 123 -3.97 -2.20 -6.76
C SER A 123 -5.20 -2.98 -7.20
N ARG A 124 -6.37 -2.44 -6.89
CA ARG A 124 -7.67 -2.91 -7.37
C ARG A 124 -8.42 -1.77 -8.01
N GLU A 125 -9.02 -2.04 -9.16
CA GLU A 125 -9.80 -1.05 -9.92
C GLU A 125 -11.25 -1.51 -10.09
N ILE A 126 -12.17 -0.57 -9.96
CA ILE A 126 -13.62 -0.76 -10.17
C ILE A 126 -14.14 0.46 -10.92
N ASP A 127 -14.89 0.21 -11.99
CA ASP A 127 -15.57 1.29 -12.69
C ASP A 127 -16.98 1.52 -12.12
N VAL A 128 -17.31 2.80 -11.99
CA VAL A 128 -18.63 3.31 -11.61
C VAL A 128 -19.08 4.36 -12.62
N THR A 129 -20.40 4.58 -12.70
CA THR A 129 -20.98 5.66 -13.48
C THR A 129 -21.35 6.81 -12.54
N LEU A 130 -20.87 8.00 -12.85
CA LEU A 130 -21.28 9.25 -12.23
C LEU A 130 -22.25 9.94 -13.19
N ASP A 131 -23.48 10.18 -12.75
CA ASP A 131 -24.54 10.76 -13.58
C ASP A 131 -25.03 12.11 -13.03
N ASN A 132 -25.71 12.88 -13.87
CA ASN A 132 -26.14 14.24 -13.52
C ASN A 132 -27.37 14.30 -12.61
#